data_AF-A0A7J2KEF2-F1
#
_entry.id   AF-A0A7J2KEF2-F1
#
_cell.length_a   1.000
_cell.length_b   1.000
_cell.length_c   1.000
_cell.angle_alpha   90.00
_cell.angle_beta   90.00
_cell.angle_gamma   90.00
#
_symmetry.space_group_name_H-M   'P 1'
#
loop_
_entity.id
_entity.type
_entity.pdbx_description
1 polymer ?
#
loop_
_entity_poly.entity_id
_entity_poly.type
_entity_poly.pdbx_seq_one_letter_code
_entity_poly.pdbx_strand_id
1 'polypeptide(L)'
;MVGWGRSFWLAIKATIFAILWMILGGVIIGVGIILFGDPNIINYIITMDFASLSALSMAKLIISIISLIIGWVIITFGAMASLIKVVTDESFEETYRRRYYPPPY
;
A
#
# COMPACT_ATOMS: atom_id res chain seq x y z
N MET A 1 14.68 27.48 -8.25
CA MET A 1 14.86 26.02 -8.13
C MET A 1 14.48 25.64 -6.71
N VAL A 2 13.67 24.60 -6.52
CA VAL A 2 13.35 24.11 -5.17
C VAL A 2 14.65 23.72 -4.48
N GLY A 3 14.90 24.30 -3.30
CA GLY A 3 16.10 23.97 -2.52
C GLY A 3 16.04 22.55 -1.98
N TRP A 4 17.19 21.87 -1.92
CA TRP A 4 17.32 20.49 -1.44
C TRP A 4 16.62 20.23 -0.09
N GLY A 5 16.65 21.19 0.83
CA GLY A 5 15.96 21.09 2.12
C GLY A 5 14.43 20.97 2.01
N ARG A 6 13.82 21.68 1.06
CA ARG A 6 12.36 21.59 0.81
C ARG A 6 12.02 20.24 0.17
N SER A 7 12.81 19.78 -0.80
CA SER A 7 12.63 18.48 -1.44
C SER A 7 12.72 17.33 -0.43
N PHE A 8 13.67 17.40 0.51
CA PHE A 8 13.79 16.41 1.58
C PHE A 8 12.56 16.38 2.51
N TRP A 9 12.03 17.55 2.85
CA TRP A 9 10.81 17.64 3.66
C TRP A 9 9.58 17.05 2.95
N LEU A 10 9.43 17.31 1.65
CA LEU A 10 8.36 16.71 0.83
C LEU A 10 8.50 15.19 0.75
N ALA A 11 9.73 14.68 0.61
CA ALA A 11 10.01 13.26 0.64
C ALA A 11 9.58 12.63 1.97
N ILE A 12 9.93 13.24 3.11
CA ILE A 12 9.47 12.79 4.43
C ILE A 12 7.94 12.71 4.48
N LYS A 13 7.25 13.75 4.02
CA LYS A 13 5.78 13.78 4.00
C LYS A 13 5.22 12.62 3.18
N ALA A 14 5.74 12.41 1.96
CA ALA A 14 5.33 11.29 1.11
C ALA A 14 5.60 9.92 1.78
N THR A 15 6.76 9.77 2.43
CA THR A 15 7.14 8.55 3.15
C THR A 15 6.19 8.25 4.31
N ILE A 16 5.81 9.25 5.10
CA ILE A 16 4.87 9.06 6.22
C ILE A 16 3.53 8.53 5.70
N PHE A 17 2.98 9.11 4.64
CA PHE A 17 1.73 8.62 4.05
C PHE A 17 1.89 7.23 3.43
N ALA A 18 3.01 6.94 2.77
CA ALA A 18 3.31 5.60 2.29
C ALA A 18 3.35 4.56 3.43
N ILE A 19 3.91 4.91 4.59
CA ILE A 19 3.90 4.06 5.78
C ILE A 19 2.47 3.80 6.27
N LEU A 20 1.60 4.82 6.29
CA LEU A 20 0.20 4.63 6.66
C LEU A 20 -0.52 3.64 5.73
N TRP A 21 -0.28 3.71 4.42
CA TRP A 21 -0.81 2.74 3.47
C TRP A 21 -0.24 1.34 3.65
N MET A 22 1.06 1.23 3.99
CA MET A 22 1.69 -0.05 4.34
C MET A 22 1.06 -0.66 5.59
N ILE A 23 0.72 0.14 6.61
CA ILE A 23 0.02 -0.35 7.81
C ILE A 23 -1.39 -0.82 7.44
N LEU A 24 -2.16 -0.01 6.72
CA LEU A 24 -3.54 -0.34 6.34
C LEU A 24 -3.61 -1.60 5.48
N GLY A 25 -2.82 -1.66 4.41
CA GLY A 25 -2.77 -2.86 3.57
C GLY A 25 -2.11 -4.05 4.28
N GLY A 26 -1.15 -3.80 5.16
CA GLY A 26 -0.49 -4.82 5.98
C GLY A 26 -1.46 -5.51 6.94
N VAL A 27 -2.40 -4.78 7.55
CA VAL A 27 -3.45 -5.38 8.39
C VAL A 27 -4.33 -6.33 7.57
N ILE A 28 -4.73 -5.93 6.36
CA ILE A 28 -5.55 -6.74 5.46
C ILE A 28 -4.79 -8.00 5.01
N ILE A 29 -3.52 -7.84 4.65
CA ILE A 29 -2.62 -8.96 4.32
C ILE A 29 -2.47 -9.90 5.53
N GLY A 30 -2.31 -9.34 6.74
CA GLY A 30 -2.18 -10.12 7.97
C GLY A 30 -3.39 -11.03 8.21
N VAL A 31 -4.61 -10.53 7.99
CA VAL A 31 -5.83 -11.36 8.05
C VAL A 31 -5.76 -12.49 7.02
N GLY A 32 -5.34 -12.20 5.80
CA GLY A 32 -5.16 -13.23 4.77
C GLY A 32 -4.15 -14.31 5.17
N ILE A 33 -2.99 -13.92 5.67
CA ILE A 33 -1.94 -14.85 6.13
C ILE A 33 -2.44 -15.75 7.27
N ILE A 34 -3.16 -15.19 8.25
CA ILE A 34 -3.72 -15.95 9.38
C ILE A 34 -4.72 -16.99 8.87
N LEU A 35 -5.58 -16.63 7.91
CA LEU A 35 -6.55 -17.55 7.33
C LEU A 35 -5.89 -18.63 6.46
N PHE A 36 -4.80 -18.29 5.78
CA PHE A 36 -3.99 -19.26 5.02
C PHE A 36 -3.28 -20.27 5.92
N GLY A 37 -2.91 -19.86 7.14
CA GLY A 37 -2.21 -20.68 8.12
C GLY A 37 -3.03 -21.84 8.71
N ASP A 38 -4.23 -22.11 8.22
CA ASP A 38 -5.05 -23.24 8.66
C ASP A 38 -4.32 -24.57 8.35
N PRO A 39 -4.08 -25.45 9.35
CA PRO A 39 -3.38 -26.71 9.14
C PRO A 39 -4.02 -27.60 8.07
N ASN A 40 -5.33 -27.53 7.88
CA ASN A 40 -6.03 -28.33 6.85
C ASN A 40 -5.71 -27.82 5.44
N ILE A 41 -5.54 -26.50 5.28
CA ILE A 41 -5.13 -25.89 4.02
C ILE A 41 -3.67 -26.23 3.73
N ILE A 42 -2.80 -26.11 4.74
CA ILE A 42 -1.37 -26.42 4.61
C ILE A 42 -1.17 -27.90 4.23
N ASN A 43 -1.85 -28.81 4.92
CA ASN A 43 -1.79 -30.24 4.63
C ASN A 43 -2.26 -30.54 3.21
N TYR A 44 -3.40 -29.98 2.79
CA TYR A 44 -3.85 -30.11 1.40
C TYR A 44 -2.80 -29.68 0.38
N ILE A 45 -2.14 -28.55 0.59
CA ILE A 45 -1.13 -28.03 -0.35
C ILE A 45 0.07 -28.98 -0.44
N ILE A 46 0.47 -29.59 0.67
CA ILE A 46 1.65 -30.46 0.74
C ILE A 46 1.35 -31.87 0.20
N THR A 47 0.21 -32.45 0.58
CA THR A 47 -0.11 -33.86 0.32
C THR A 47 -1.06 -34.05 -0.85
N MET A 48 -1.67 -32.98 -1.36
CA MET A 48 -2.79 -33.02 -2.32
C MET A 48 -3.95 -33.92 -1.86
N ASP A 49 -4.13 -34.06 -0.54
CA ASP A 49 -5.25 -34.80 0.01
C ASP A 49 -6.52 -33.94 0.04
N PHE A 50 -7.48 -34.28 -0.81
CA PHE A 50 -8.77 -33.61 -0.89
C PHE A 50 -9.73 -34.06 0.23
N ALA A 51 -9.47 -35.19 0.90
CA ALA A 51 -10.31 -35.67 1.98
C ALA A 51 -10.18 -34.84 3.26
N SER A 52 -9.02 -34.19 3.47
CA SER A 52 -8.79 -33.30 4.61
C SER A 52 -9.47 -31.92 4.48
N LEU A 53 -10.19 -31.69 3.37
CA LEU A 53 -10.58 -30.37 2.94
C LEU A 53 -12.07 -30.10 3.15
N SER A 54 -12.38 -29.36 4.21
CA SER A 54 -13.74 -28.93 4.49
C SER A 54 -14.18 -27.75 3.61
N ALA A 55 -15.50 -27.60 3.40
CA ALA A 55 -16.05 -26.43 2.72
C ALA A 55 -15.64 -25.10 3.38
N LEU A 56 -15.49 -25.10 4.71
CA LEU A 56 -15.00 -23.94 5.46
C LEU A 56 -13.54 -23.63 5.15
N SER A 57 -12.68 -24.65 5.02
CA SER A 57 -11.27 -24.49 4.66
C SER A 57 -11.11 -23.90 3.26
N MET A 58 -11.97 -24.29 2.29
CA MET A 58 -11.99 -23.65 0.97
C MET A 58 -12.41 -22.19 1.02
N ALA A 59 -13.44 -21.85 1.80
CA ALA A 59 -13.86 -20.47 1.97
C ALA A 59 -12.72 -19.61 2.56
N LYS A 60 -12.02 -20.12 3.57
CA LYS A 60 -10.84 -19.44 4.15
C LYS A 60 -9.71 -19.24 3.13
N LEU A 61 -9.42 -20.24 2.30
CA LEU A 61 -8.41 -20.14 1.24
C LEU A 61 -8.74 -19.03 0.24
N ILE A 62 -9.99 -18.99 -0.23
CA ILE A 62 -10.46 -17.97 -1.18
C ILE A 62 -10.36 -16.58 -0.55
N ILE A 63 -10.88 -16.41 0.67
CA ILE A 63 -10.84 -15.13 1.40
C ILE A 63 -9.38 -14.69 1.60
N SER A 64 -8.50 -15.61 1.99
CA SER A 64 -7.07 -15.34 2.15
C SER A 64 -6.46 -14.75 0.88
N ILE A 65 -6.66 -15.39 -0.27
CA ILE A 65 -6.11 -14.94 -1.55
C ILE A 65 -6.64 -13.55 -1.91
N ILE A 66 -7.95 -13.33 -1.75
CA ILE A 66 -8.58 -12.04 -2.02
C ILE A 66 -8.01 -10.95 -1.11
N SER A 67 -7.88 -11.22 0.20
CA SER A 67 -7.31 -10.30 1.17
C SER A 67 -5.86 -9.94 0.82
N LEU A 68 -5.03 -10.91 0.41
CA LEU A 68 -3.66 -10.65 -0.03
C LEU A 68 -3.62 -9.71 -1.24
N ILE A 69 -4.45 -9.95 -2.25
CA ILE A 69 -4.51 -9.13 -3.46
C ILE A 69 -4.96 -7.70 -3.12
N ILE A 70 -6.05 -7.56 -2.36
CA ILE A 70 -6.60 -6.25 -1.98
C ILE A 70 -5.58 -5.45 -1.16
N GLY A 71 -4.92 -6.10 -0.20
CA GLY A 71 -3.91 -5.42 0.61
C GLY A 71 -2.75 -4.90 -0.24
N TRP A 72 -2.24 -5.70 -1.19
CA TRP A 72 -1.20 -5.24 -2.12
C TRP A 72 -1.65 -4.07 -2.99
N VAL A 73 -2.88 -4.11 -3.50
CA VAL A 73 -3.48 -3.01 -4.27
C VAL A 73 -3.53 -1.74 -3.42
N ILE A 74 -3.99 -1.82 -2.18
CA ILE A 74 -4.06 -0.66 -1.29
C ILE A 74 -2.68 -0.06 -1.02
N ILE A 75 -1.66 -0.89 -0.76
CA ILE A 75 -0.29 -0.40 -0.51
C ILE A 75 0.25 0.32 -1.74
N THR A 76 0.18 -0.33 -2.91
CA THR A 76 0.78 0.18 -4.15
C THR A 76 0.07 1.45 -4.64
N PHE A 77 -1.26 1.42 -4.75
CA PHE A 77 -2.03 2.59 -5.17
C PHE A 77 -2.03 3.70 -4.13
N GLY A 78 -2.06 3.38 -2.84
CA GLY A 78 -1.99 4.37 -1.76
C GLY A 78 -0.64 5.10 -1.73
N ALA A 79 0.47 4.36 -1.86
CA ALA A 79 1.80 4.96 -1.96
C ALA A 79 1.93 5.84 -3.21
N MET A 80 1.46 5.36 -4.36
CA MET A 80 1.45 6.14 -5.61
C MET A 80 0.61 7.42 -5.49
N ALA A 81 -0.58 7.34 -4.91
CA ALA A 81 -1.45 8.49 -4.69
C ALA A 81 -0.78 9.53 -3.77
N SER A 82 -0.04 9.08 -2.76
CA SER A 82 0.70 9.94 -1.84
C SER A 82 1.82 10.71 -2.57
N LEU A 83 2.55 10.03 -3.46
CA LEU A 83 3.57 10.67 -4.30
C LEU A 83 2.96 11.68 -5.26
N ILE A 84 1.91 11.29 -6.00
CA ILE A 84 1.19 12.18 -6.91
C ILE A 84 0.73 13.43 -6.15
N LYS A 85 0.11 13.26 -4.99
CA LYS A 85 -0.40 14.39 -4.19
C LYS A 85 0.71 15.36 -3.80
N VAL A 86 1.85 14.86 -3.31
CA VAL A 86 2.98 15.71 -2.90
C VAL A 86 3.59 16.45 -4.10
N VAL A 87 3.77 15.76 -5.23
CA VAL A 87 4.32 16.36 -6.45
C VAL A 87 3.38 17.41 -7.02
N THR A 88 2.08 17.11 -7.10
CA THR A 88 1.08 18.02 -7.63
C THR A 88 0.98 19.29 -6.77
N ASP A 89 0.90 19.14 -5.44
CA ASP A 89 0.82 20.28 -4.52
C ASP A 89 2.03 21.22 -4.66
N GLU A 90 3.24 20.68 -4.71
CA GLU A 90 4.46 21.50 -4.88
C GLU A 90 4.53 22.13 -6.27
N SER A 91 4.10 21.41 -7.32
CA SER A 91 4.09 21.94 -8.69
C SER A 91 3.15 23.15 -8.82
N PHE A 92 1.98 23.10 -8.19
CA PHE A 92 1.06 24.24 -8.11
C PHE A 92 1.67 25.39 -7.31
N GLU A 93 2.30 25.09 -6.17
CA GLU A 93 2.92 26.12 -5.32
C GLU A 93 4.08 26.84 -6.04
N GLU A 94 4.94 26.11 -6.76
CA GLU A 94 6.01 26.71 -7.57
C GLU A 94 5.44 27.57 -8.71
N THR A 95 4.41 27.09 -9.40
CA THR A 95 3.76 27.84 -10.47
C THR A 95 3.15 29.14 -9.95
N TYR A 96 2.50 29.08 -8.80
CA TYR A 96 1.93 30.25 -8.13
C TYR A 96 3.02 31.25 -7.71
N ARG A 97 4.08 30.78 -7.03
CA ARG A 97 5.19 31.65 -6.60
C ARG A 97 5.86 32.36 -7.76
N ARG A 98 6.15 31.66 -8.86
CA ARG A 98 6.77 32.28 -10.05
C ARG A 98 5.89 33.36 -10.68
N ARG A 99 4.56 33.20 -10.61
CA ARG A 99 3.61 34.14 -11.22
C ARG A 99 3.37 35.39 -10.37
N TYR A 100 3.33 35.27 -9.05
CA TYR A 100 2.93 36.36 -8.16
C TYR A 100 4.08 36.97 -7.35
N TYR A 101 5.20 36.26 -7.20
CA TYR A 101 6.40 36.73 -6.50
C TYR A 101 7.66 36.44 -7.33
N PRO A 102 7.79 37.07 -8.52
CA PRO A 102 9.00 36.92 -9.31
C PRO A 102 10.21 37.43 -8.51
N PRO A 103 11.37 36.75 -8.57
CA PRO A 103 12.57 37.23 -7.89
C PRO A 103 12.93 38.63 -8.43
N PRO A 104 13.36 39.56 -7.55
CA PRO A 104 13.97 40.79 -8.01
C PRO A 104 15.22 40.40 -8.81
N TYR A 105 15.29 40.93 -10.03
CA TYR A 105 16.33 40.68 -11.03
C TYR A 105 17.73 40.88 -10.45
#